data_AF-A0A2G2VM89-F1
#
_entry.id   AF-A0A2G2VM89-F1
#
_cell.length_a   1.000
_cell.length_b   1.000
_cell.length_c   1.000
_cell.angle_alpha   90.00
_cell.angle_beta   90.00
_cell.angle_gamma   90.00
#
_symmetry.space_group_name_H-M   'P 1'
#
loop_
_entity.id
_entity.type
_entity.pdbx_description
1 polymer ?
#
loop_
_entity_poly.entity_id
_entity_poly.type
_entity_poly.pdbx_seq_one_letter_code
_entity_poly.pdbx_strand_id
1 'polypeptide(L)'
;MSSFVLGHFNNLILMQTPFGYTRKDVLLIGIGVTLLGVGLKSGLEYLGFDPLQAGNVVQLVLVLGLTVGWISTYIFRVSNKEMTYAQQLRDYESKVMEKRLESLTEAELQVLLEQVEEEKTRLTSGEEVK
;
A
#
# COMPACT_ATOMS: atom_id res chain seq x y z
N MET A 1 -29.98 -14.70 -14.12
CA MET A 1 -29.94 -14.32 -12.69
C MET A 1 -28.48 -14.10 -12.31
N SER A 2 -27.91 -12.92 -12.12
CA SER A 2 -28.26 -11.54 -12.40
C SER A 2 -26.92 -10.82 -12.32
N SER A 3 -26.40 -10.29 -13.44
CA SER A 3 -25.14 -9.53 -13.50
C SER A 3 -25.14 -8.33 -12.52
N PHE A 4 -26.33 -7.88 -12.14
CA PHE A 4 -26.60 -6.85 -11.13
C PHE A 4 -26.22 -7.28 -9.70
N VAL A 5 -26.37 -8.56 -9.36
CA VAL A 5 -26.00 -9.09 -8.04
C VAL A 5 -24.47 -9.20 -7.94
N LEU A 6 -23.80 -9.72 -8.97
CA LEU A 6 -22.32 -9.79 -9.00
C LEU A 6 -21.66 -8.39 -8.94
N GLY A 7 -22.23 -7.38 -9.63
CA GLY A 7 -21.72 -6.01 -9.58
C GLY A 7 -21.88 -5.35 -8.21
N HIS A 8 -22.96 -5.64 -7.49
CA HIS A 8 -23.18 -5.13 -6.13
C HIS A 8 -22.26 -5.83 -5.10
N PHE A 9 -22.05 -7.14 -5.25
CA PHE A 9 -21.09 -7.88 -4.41
C PHE A 9 -19.65 -7.42 -4.62
N ASN A 10 -19.23 -7.13 -5.86
CA ASN A 10 -17.88 -6.60 -6.11
C ASN A 10 -17.69 -5.20 -5.49
N ASN A 11 -18.69 -4.32 -5.56
CA ASN A 11 -18.62 -3.02 -4.89
C ASN A 11 -18.62 -3.13 -3.34
N LEU A 12 -19.25 -4.16 -2.78
CA LEU A 12 -19.28 -4.41 -1.34
C LEU A 12 -17.92 -4.88 -0.81
N ILE A 13 -17.16 -5.66 -1.60
CA ILE A 13 -15.79 -6.08 -1.27
C ILE A 13 -14.81 -4.90 -1.35
N LEU A 14 -15.04 -3.93 -2.23
CA LEU A 14 -14.17 -2.76 -2.41
C LEU A 14 -14.36 -1.66 -1.34
N MET A 15 -15.42 -1.70 -0.53
CA MET A 15 -15.70 -0.69 0.52
C MET A 15 -15.28 -1.11 1.93
N GLN A 16 -14.46 -2.15 2.08
CA GLN A 16 -13.97 -2.52 3.42
C GLN A 16 -12.90 -1.52 3.86
N THR A 17 -13.29 -0.56 4.70
CA THR A 17 -12.35 0.41 5.28
C THR A 17 -11.28 -0.34 6.07
N PRO A 18 -9.99 -0.08 5.82
CA PRO A 18 -8.91 -0.73 6.56
C PRO A 18 -9.00 -0.41 8.06
N PHE A 19 -8.53 -1.35 8.88
CA PHE A 19 -8.50 -1.22 10.33
C PHE A 19 -7.74 0.06 10.74
N GLY A 20 -8.32 0.83 11.66
CA GLY A 20 -7.73 2.08 12.18
C GLY A 20 -8.33 3.36 11.59
N TYR A 21 -9.25 3.25 10.63
CA TYR A 21 -9.94 4.40 10.02
C TYR A 21 -11.35 4.64 10.59
N THR A 22 -11.90 3.70 11.38
CA THR A 22 -13.24 3.84 11.97
C THR A 22 -13.16 4.22 13.46
N ARG A 23 -14.14 5.00 13.96
CA ARG A 23 -14.25 5.39 15.39
C ARG A 23 -14.19 4.20 16.36
N LYS A 24 -14.81 3.08 16.00
CA LYS A 24 -14.79 1.83 16.78
C LYS A 24 -13.39 1.25 16.91
N ASP A 25 -12.55 1.39 15.89
CA ASP A 25 -11.18 0.86 15.88
C ASP A 25 -10.31 1.68 16.83
N VAL A 26 -10.48 3.01 16.85
CA VAL A 26 -9.79 3.90 17.80
C VAL A 26 -10.13 3.53 19.24
N LEU A 27 -11.41 3.28 19.54
CA LEU A 27 -11.83 2.83 20.86
C LEU A 27 -11.25 1.46 21.22
N LEU A 28 -11.26 0.52 20.27
CA LEU A 28 -10.73 -0.83 20.48
C LEU A 28 -9.21 -0.82 20.73
N ILE A 29 -8.46 -0.01 19.99
CA ILE A 29 -7.02 0.19 20.22
C ILE A 29 -6.77 0.83 21.58
N GLY A 30 -7.51 1.89 21.94
CA GLY A 30 -7.36 2.57 23.23
C GLY A 30 -7.61 1.64 24.42
N ILE A 31 -8.67 0.82 24.35
CA ILE A 31 -8.96 -0.19 25.36
C ILE A 31 -7.87 -1.27 25.35
N GLY A 32 -7.44 -1.75 24.19
CA GLY A 32 -6.41 -2.76 24.05
C GLY A 32 -5.07 -2.34 24.67
N VAL A 33 -4.62 -1.12 24.39
CA VAL A 33 -3.37 -0.56 24.97
C VAL A 33 -3.48 -0.40 26.48
N THR A 34 -4.64 0.03 26.98
CA THR A 34 -4.89 0.16 28.43
C THR A 34 -4.83 -1.19 29.13
N LEU A 35 -5.52 -2.20 28.58
CA LEU A 35 -5.51 -3.57 29.11
C LEU A 35 -4.12 -4.19 29.04
N LEU A 36 -3.35 -3.91 27.98
CA LEU A 36 -1.95 -4.31 27.88
C LEU A 36 -1.11 -3.72 29.01
N GLY A 37 -1.24 -2.42 29.27
CA GLY A 37 -0.51 -1.77 30.37
C GLY A 37 -0.84 -2.36 31.74
N VAL A 38 -2.13 -2.56 32.02
CA VAL A 38 -2.57 -3.20 33.27
C VAL A 38 -2.06 -4.65 33.34
N GLY A 39 -2.19 -5.41 32.26
CA GLY A 39 -1.74 -6.80 32.19
C GLY A 39 -0.24 -6.96 32.40
N LEU A 40 0.57 -6.08 31.79
CA LEU A 40 2.02 -6.05 31.99
C LEU A 40 2.37 -5.72 33.44
N LYS A 41 1.71 -4.72 34.05
CA LYS A 41 1.96 -4.35 35.44
C LYS A 41 1.62 -5.51 36.38
N SER A 42 0.43 -6.09 36.25
CA SER A 42 0.01 -7.24 37.05
C SER A 42 0.90 -8.46 36.83
N GLY A 43 1.38 -8.67 35.59
CA GLY A 43 2.34 -9.74 35.28
C GLY A 43 3.69 -9.54 35.98
N LEU A 44 4.21 -8.31 36.00
CA LEU A 44 5.44 -7.98 36.73
C LEU A 44 5.25 -8.13 38.25
N GLU A 45 4.11 -7.70 38.79
CA GLU A 45 3.80 -7.89 40.22
C GLU A 45 3.70 -9.38 40.58
N TYR A 46 3.14 -10.21 39.71
CA TYR A 46 3.12 -11.67 39.90
C TYR A 46 4.52 -12.30 39.93
N LEU A 47 5.48 -11.72 39.19
CA LEU A 47 6.88 -12.12 39.21
C LEU A 47 7.65 -11.62 40.46
N GLY A 48 6.97 -10.92 41.38
CA GLY A 48 7.53 -10.46 42.65
C GLY A 48 8.11 -9.05 42.63
N PHE A 49 7.85 -8.26 41.59
CA PHE A 49 8.24 -6.84 41.56
C PHE A 49 7.31 -6.00 42.44
N ASP A 50 7.88 -5.00 43.11
CA ASP A 50 7.09 -4.01 43.86
C ASP A 50 6.14 -3.25 42.92
N PRO A 51 4.91 -2.92 43.35
CA PRO A 51 3.93 -2.23 42.50
C PRO A 51 4.41 -0.90 41.91
N LEU A 52 5.25 -0.17 42.64
CA LEU A 52 5.84 1.09 42.20
C LEU A 52 6.89 0.87 41.09
N GLN A 53 7.73 -0.15 41.23
CA GLN A 53 8.74 -0.49 40.23
C GLN A 53 8.08 -1.05 38.96
N ALA A 54 7.11 -1.95 39.12
CA ALA A 54 6.34 -2.51 38.01
C ALA A 54 5.66 -1.41 37.20
N GLY A 55 5.04 -0.43 37.87
CA GLY A 55 4.44 0.73 37.22
C GLY A 55 5.46 1.54 36.39
N ASN A 56 6.61 1.87 36.96
CA ASN A 56 7.65 2.64 36.27
C ASN A 56 8.20 1.90 35.04
N VAL A 57 8.46 0.60 35.16
CA VAL A 57 8.96 -0.23 34.05
C VAL A 57 7.94 -0.29 32.92
N VAL A 58 6.66 -0.55 33.24
CA VAL A 58 5.59 -0.62 32.24
C VAL A 58 5.40 0.72 31.54
N GLN A 59 5.44 1.84 32.28
CA GLN A 59 5.35 3.17 31.69
C GLN A 59 6.50 3.41 30.72
N LEU A 60 7.74 3.11 31.12
CA LEU A 60 8.92 3.32 30.30
C LEU A 60 8.87 2.45 29.03
N VAL A 61 8.50 1.17 29.16
CA VAL A 61 8.35 0.24 28.03
C VAL A 61 7.24 0.67 27.08
N LEU A 62 6.05 1.05 27.58
CA LEU A 62 4.95 1.47 26.71
C LEU A 62 5.25 2.78 26.00
N VAL A 63 5.78 3.80 26.71
CA VAL A 63 6.08 5.10 26.11
C VAL A 63 7.20 4.97 25.08
N LEU A 64 8.31 4.34 25.43
CA LEU A 64 9.42 4.17 24.49
C LEU A 64 9.05 3.20 23.37
N GLY A 65 8.36 2.11 23.67
CA GLY A 65 7.92 1.13 22.68
C GLY A 65 6.98 1.72 21.65
N LEU A 66 5.98 2.51 22.08
CA LEU A 66 5.09 3.22 21.17
C LEU A 66 5.82 4.31 20.38
N THR A 67 6.75 5.03 21.00
CA THR A 67 7.53 6.08 20.34
C THR A 67 8.44 5.49 19.26
N VAL A 68 9.20 4.46 19.59
CA VAL A 68 10.07 3.74 18.64
C VAL A 68 9.24 3.06 17.57
N GLY A 69 8.14 2.41 17.93
CA GLY A 69 7.19 1.81 17.01
C GLY A 69 6.66 2.83 16.01
N TRP A 70 6.17 3.97 16.49
CA TRP A 70 5.70 5.08 15.65
C TRP A 70 6.83 5.60 14.76
N ILE A 71 8.01 5.93 15.29
CA ILE A 71 9.14 6.42 14.48
C ILE A 71 9.51 5.40 13.39
N SER A 72 9.54 4.11 13.72
CA SER A 72 9.82 3.06 12.74
C SER A 72 8.85 3.08 11.56
N THR A 73 7.56 3.40 11.78
CA THR A 73 6.58 3.52 10.68
C THR A 73 6.96 4.61 9.68
N TYR A 74 7.61 5.69 10.12
CA TYR A 74 8.13 6.72 9.21
C TYR A 74 9.33 6.20 8.43
N ILE A 75 10.26 5.53 9.10
CA ILE A 75 11.46 4.98 8.47
C ILE A 75 11.09 3.94 7.39
N PHE A 76 10.13 3.05 7.67
CA PHE A 76 9.64 2.07 6.71
C PHE A 76 8.95 2.72 5.51
N ARG A 77 8.09 3.72 5.72
CA ARG A 77 7.47 4.46 4.61
C ARG A 77 8.49 5.16 3.71
N VAL A 78 9.52 5.78 4.32
CA VAL A 78 10.60 6.43 3.57
C VAL A 78 11.42 5.39 2.79
N SER A 79 11.77 4.27 3.41
CA SER A 79 12.58 3.21 2.79
C SER A 79 11.86 2.54 1.62
N ASN A 80 10.54 2.34 1.74
CA ASN A 80 9.71 1.73 0.70
C ASN A 80 9.40 2.68 -0.48
N LYS A 81 9.91 3.92 -0.48
CA LYS A 81 9.68 4.93 -1.53
C LYS A 81 8.20 5.18 -1.87
N GLU A 82 7.28 4.96 -0.92
CA GLU A 82 5.89 5.43 -1.00
C GLU A 82 5.84 6.94 -0.73
N MET A 83 6.58 7.71 -1.53
CA MET A 83 6.57 9.16 -1.53
C MET A 83 5.73 9.63 -2.71
N THR A 84 4.80 10.54 -2.41
CA THR A 84 3.70 11.02 -3.25
C THR A 84 4.10 11.33 -4.70
N TYR A 85 5.34 11.75 -4.97
CA TYR A 85 5.81 12.08 -6.32
C TYR A 85 6.05 10.84 -7.22
N ALA A 86 6.66 9.77 -6.71
CA ALA A 86 7.00 8.59 -7.51
C ALA A 86 5.77 7.76 -7.89
N GLN A 87 4.76 7.70 -7.01
CA GLN A 87 3.47 7.07 -7.32
C GLN A 87 2.66 7.91 -8.31
N GLN A 88 2.63 9.24 -8.16
CA GLN A 88 1.94 10.13 -9.09
C GLN A 88 2.49 10.05 -10.52
N LEU A 89 3.82 9.99 -10.68
CA LEU A 89 4.42 9.89 -12.01
C LEU A 89 4.03 8.58 -12.70
N ARG A 90 4.13 7.45 -11.97
CA ARG A 90 3.72 6.14 -12.51
C ARG A 90 2.23 6.10 -12.86
N ASP A 91 1.38 6.63 -12.00
CA ASP A 91 -0.07 6.65 -12.24
C ASP A 91 -0.45 7.59 -13.39
N TYR A 92 0.29 8.69 -13.57
CA TYR A 92 0.12 9.59 -14.71
C TYR A 92 0.58 8.93 -16.02
N GLU A 93 1.75 8.31 -16.02
CA GLU A 93 2.30 7.59 -17.19
C GLU A 93 1.39 6.45 -17.63
N SER A 94 0.91 5.62 -16.68
CA SER A 94 -0.03 4.54 -17.00
C SER A 94 -1.34 5.06 -17.57
N LYS A 95 -1.94 6.10 -16.98
CA LYS A 95 -3.19 6.70 -17.49
C LYS A 95 -3.02 7.38 -18.84
N VAL A 96 -1.86 7.98 -19.12
CA VAL A 96 -1.55 8.57 -20.42
C VAL A 96 -1.33 7.47 -21.47
N MET A 97 -0.64 6.38 -21.14
CA MET A 97 -0.46 5.25 -22.05
C MET A 97 -1.81 4.59 -22.40
N GLU A 98 -2.68 4.41 -21.41
CA GLU A 98 -4.03 3.90 -21.60
C GLU A 98 -4.88 4.84 -22.47
N LYS A 99 -4.85 6.16 -22.20
CA LYS A 99 -5.48 7.15 -23.09
C LYS A 99 -4.90 7.17 -24.49
N ARG A 100 -3.59 6.92 -24.66
CA ARG A 100 -2.95 6.84 -25.99
C ARG A 100 -3.43 5.61 -26.75
N LEU A 101 -3.54 4.45 -26.10
CA LEU A 101 -4.09 3.24 -26.70
C LEU A 101 -5.59 3.35 -27.00
N GLU A 102 -6.37 4.03 -26.16
CA GLU A 102 -7.79 4.32 -26.43
C GLU A 102 -7.99 5.40 -27.50
N SER A 103 -7.08 6.39 -27.59
CA SER A 103 -7.13 7.44 -28.61
C SER A 103 -6.53 7.02 -29.96
N LEU A 104 -5.71 5.95 -29.97
CA LEU A 104 -5.25 5.30 -31.19
C LEU A 104 -6.38 4.41 -31.69
N THR A 105 -7.20 4.98 -32.55
CA THR A 105 -8.21 4.26 -33.33
C THR A 105 -7.54 3.06 -34.00
N GLU A 106 -8.17 1.87 -33.95
CA GLU A 106 -7.67 0.57 -34.43
C GLU A 106 -7.17 0.57 -35.90
N ALA A 107 -7.47 1.63 -36.65
CA ALA A 107 -6.99 1.92 -38.00
C ALA A 107 -5.55 2.50 -38.05
N GLU A 108 -5.10 3.28 -37.07
CA GLU A 108 -3.74 3.87 -37.06
C GLU A 108 -2.68 2.90 -36.52
N LEU A 109 -3.08 2.01 -35.60
CA LEU A 109 -2.21 0.95 -35.06
C LEU A 109 -1.81 -0.07 -36.14
N GLN A 110 -2.70 -0.37 -37.08
CA GLN A 110 -2.40 -1.22 -38.23
C GLN A 110 -1.45 -0.53 -39.22
N VAL A 111 -1.62 0.78 -39.47
CA VAL A 111 -0.72 1.55 -40.34
C VAL A 111 0.68 1.67 -39.75
N LEU A 112 0.81 1.86 -38.43
CA LEU A 112 2.12 1.93 -37.76
C LEU A 112 2.81 0.56 -37.70
N LEU A 113 2.06 -0.54 -37.55
CA LEU A 113 2.61 -1.90 -37.64
C LEU A 113 3.11 -2.22 -39.05
N GLU A 114 2.35 -1.84 -40.08
CA GLU A 114 2.71 -2.05 -41.49
C GLU A 114 3.97 -1.25 -41.88
N GLN A 115 4.11 0.00 -41.40
CA GLN A 115 5.32 0.81 -41.64
C GLN A 115 6.57 0.26 -40.94
N VAL A 116 6.44 -0.24 -39.69
CA VAL A 116 7.57 -0.82 -38.95
C VAL A 116 8.03 -2.14 -39.60
N GLU A 117 7.11 -2.91 -40.17
CA GLU A 117 7.44 -4.17 -40.85
C GLU A 117 8.10 -3.92 -42.22
N GLU A 118 7.69 -2.89 -42.97
CA GLU A 118 8.39 -2.42 -44.18
C GLU A 118 9.81 -1.92 -43.87
N GLU A 119 9.99 -1.13 -42.81
CA GLU A 119 11.31 -0.59 -42.46
C GLU A 119 12.26 -1.67 -41.94
N LYS A 120 11.76 -2.64 -41.17
CA LYS A 120 12.54 -3.81 -40.72
C LYS A 120 13.01 -4.68 -41.89
N THR A 121 12.19 -4.82 -42.93
CA THR A 121 12.53 -5.60 -44.14
C THR A 121 13.57 -4.88 -45.00
N ARG A 122 13.56 -3.54 -45.02
CA ARG A 122 14.59 -2.73 -45.69
C ARG A 122 15.95 -2.76 -44.98
N LEU A 123 15.96 -2.90 -43.66
CA LEU A 123 17.20 -2.99 -42.87
C LEU A 123 17.85 -4.37 -43.00
N THR A 124 17.08 -5.46 -43.02
CA THR A 124 17.62 -6.82 -43.21
C THR A 124 18.10 -7.11 -44.62
N SER A 125 17.56 -6.44 -45.64
CA SER A 125 18.02 -6.55 -47.03
C SER A 125 19.26 -5.71 -47.35
N GLY A 126 19.63 -4.76 -46.48
CA GLY A 126 20.88 -3.98 -46.58
C GLY A 126 22.11 -4.64 -45.96
N GLU A 127 21.92 -5.62 -45.07
CA GLU A 127 23.02 -6.34 -44.40
C GLU A 127 23.56 -7.55 -45.18
N GLU A 128 22.83 -8.11 -46.15
CA GLU A 128 23.30 -9.27 -46.94
C GLU A 128 24.21 -8.91 -48.14
N VAL A 129 24.48 -7.63 -48.42
CA VAL A 129 25.28 -7.20 -49.61
C VAL A 129 26.64 -6.58 -49.22
N LYS A 130 27.17 -6.86 -48.02
CA LYS A 130 28.49 -6.35 -47.60
C LYS A 130 29.51 -7.44 -47.26
#